data_AF-A0A4R3GMV0-F1
#
_entry.id   AF-A0A4R3GMV0-F1
#
_cell.length_a   1.000
_cell.length_b   1.000
_cell.length_c   1.000
_cell.angle_alpha   90.00
_cell.angle_beta   90.00
_cell.angle_gamma   90.00
#
_symmetry.space_group_name_H-M   'P 1'
#
loop_
_entity.id
_entity.type
_entity.pdbx_description
1 polymer ?
#
loop_
_entity_poly.entity_id
_entity_poly.type
_entity_poly.pdbx_seq_one_letter_code
_entity_poly.pdbx_strand_id
1 'polypeptide(L)'
;MRDELSQSLWRYDAMTGLVDWNNEEDPGREDRDRAAFGKDYGLVRYPDGNDYACNGRIVRFLVEVCGHSYEESVEALVEHIQSQPYAYRASPDVEADAKAIRAGAPNIIEALFSLKVDRLVREGDKMATDYSWRVTRVLMQTHSDPKFP
;
A
#
# COMPACT_ATOMS: atom_id res chain seq x y z
N MET A 1 11.53 16.64 -5.57
CA MET A 1 10.24 15.91 -5.65
C MET A 1 10.38 14.46 -6.09
N ARG A 2 10.73 14.10 -7.33
CA ARG A 2 10.85 12.68 -7.73
C ARG A 2 11.88 11.86 -6.92
N ASP A 3 13.03 12.46 -6.63
CA ASP A 3 14.07 11.82 -5.83
C ASP A 3 13.66 11.66 -4.36
N GLU A 4 12.91 12.61 -3.81
CA GLU A 4 12.40 12.58 -2.43
C GLU A 4 11.31 11.51 -2.24
N LEU A 5 10.43 11.33 -3.23
CA LEU A 5 9.43 10.25 -3.23
C LEU A 5 10.10 8.87 -3.30
N SER A 6 11.10 8.73 -4.16
CA SER A 6 11.88 7.49 -4.28
C SER A 6 12.60 7.14 -2.98
N GLN A 7 13.22 8.15 -2.33
CA GLN A 7 13.82 7.97 -1.00
C GLN A 7 12.79 7.61 0.07
N SER A 8 11.57 8.17 -0.02
CA SER A 8 10.50 7.88 0.95
C SER A 8 9.96 6.46 0.81
N LEU A 9 9.93 5.92 -0.41
CA LEU A 9 9.63 4.52 -0.68
C LEU A 9 10.72 3.60 -0.14
N TRP A 10 12.00 3.93 -0.35
CA TRP A 10 13.11 3.16 0.23
C TRP A 10 13.13 3.20 1.75
N ARG A 11 12.78 4.34 2.34
CA ARG A 11 12.57 4.48 3.78
C ARG A 11 11.49 3.53 4.28
N TYR A 12 10.37 3.39 3.57
CA TYR A 12 9.33 2.42 3.91
C TYR A 12 9.86 0.98 3.83
N ASP A 13 10.53 0.65 2.73
CA ASP A 13 11.06 -0.70 2.50
C ASP A 13 12.10 -1.07 3.58
N ALA A 14 12.95 -0.14 4.01
CA ALA A 14 13.92 -0.35 5.10
C ALA A 14 13.23 -0.47 6.48
N MET A 15 12.25 0.39 6.75
CA MET A 15 11.45 0.33 7.98
C MET A 15 10.75 -1.03 8.13
N THR A 16 10.25 -1.60 7.03
CA THR A 16 9.64 -2.94 7.00
C THR A 16 10.63 -4.09 6.91
N GLY A 17 11.90 -3.82 6.66
CA GLY A 17 12.95 -4.83 6.50
C GLY A 17 12.92 -5.56 5.14
N LEU A 18 12.21 -5.02 4.15
CA LEU A 18 12.18 -5.55 2.78
C LEU A 18 13.48 -5.28 2.03
N VAL A 19 14.18 -4.21 2.38
CA VAL A 19 15.52 -3.90 1.86
C VAL A 19 16.48 -3.56 2.99
N ASP A 20 17.75 -3.91 2.79
CA ASP A 20 18.84 -3.44 3.62
C ASP A 20 19.34 -2.10 3.05
N TRP A 21 18.66 -1.03 3.45
CA TRP A 21 19.02 0.34 3.11
C TRP A 21 19.15 1.16 4.40
N ASN A 22 20.21 1.95 4.46
CA ASN A 22 20.47 2.86 5.58
C ASN A 22 20.62 4.28 5.03
N ASN A 23 20.04 5.25 5.73
CA ASN A 23 20.20 6.65 5.38
C ASN A 23 21.52 7.18 5.96
N GLU A 24 22.52 7.43 5.09
CA GLU A 24 23.82 7.95 5.53
C GLU A 24 23.71 9.31 6.24
N GLU A 25 22.71 10.12 5.87
CA GLU A 25 22.47 11.44 6.46
C GLU A 25 21.74 11.37 7.81
N ASP A 26 21.06 10.25 8.10
CA ASP A 26 20.35 10.02 9.36
C ASP A 26 20.41 8.55 9.80
N PRO A 27 21.55 8.10 10.38
CA PRO A 27 21.73 6.71 10.79
C PRO A 27 20.72 6.25 11.84
N GLY A 28 20.20 5.03 11.69
CA GLY A 28 19.26 4.41 12.62
C GLY A 28 17.84 4.98 12.52
N ARG A 29 17.54 5.73 11.46
CA ARG A 29 16.20 6.27 11.20
C ARG A 29 15.19 5.15 10.98
N GLU A 30 15.58 4.11 10.26
CA GLU A 30 14.79 2.92 9.97
C GLU A 30 14.34 2.20 11.25
N ASP A 31 15.20 2.09 12.25
CA ASP A 31 14.85 1.49 13.54
C ASP A 31 13.89 2.37 14.34
N ARG A 32 14.09 3.70 14.32
CA ARG A 32 13.17 4.65 14.94
C ARG A 32 11.80 4.64 14.26
N ASP A 33 11.79 4.59 12.92
CA ASP A 33 10.57 4.48 12.14
C ASP A 33 9.86 3.15 12.38
N ARG A 34 10.59 2.05 12.47
CA ARG A 34 10.02 0.73 12.79
C ARG A 34 9.39 0.74 14.18
N ALA A 35 10.05 1.34 15.16
CA ALA A 35 9.51 1.48 16.51
C ALA A 35 8.27 2.38 16.58
N ALA A 36 8.25 3.48 15.81
CA ALA A 36 7.16 4.45 15.82
C ALA A 36 5.96 4.05 14.96
N PHE A 37 6.21 3.46 13.79
CA PHE A 37 5.24 3.29 12.70
C PHE A 37 5.05 1.83 12.28
N GLY A 38 5.94 0.91 12.68
CA GLY A 38 5.92 -0.48 12.21
C GLY A 38 4.63 -1.24 12.55
N LYS A 39 3.93 -0.86 13.62
CA LYS A 39 2.64 -1.47 13.97
C LYS A 39 1.52 -1.08 12.99
N ASP A 40 1.49 0.18 12.58
CA ASP A 40 0.37 0.75 11.82
C ASP A 40 0.60 0.69 10.30
N TYR A 41 1.86 0.79 9.88
CA TYR A 41 2.25 0.83 8.46
C TYR A 41 3.10 -0.37 8.02
N GLY A 42 3.52 -1.23 8.96
CA GLY A 42 4.36 -2.38 8.66
C GLY A 42 3.64 -3.49 7.89
N LEU A 43 4.37 -4.59 7.70
CA LEU A 43 3.89 -5.75 6.94
C LEU A 43 2.63 -6.36 7.55
N VAL A 44 1.83 -6.99 6.69
CA VAL A 44 0.60 -7.68 7.06
C VAL A 44 0.85 -9.18 7.01
N ARG A 45 0.61 -9.87 8.12
CA ARG A 45 0.62 -11.34 8.18
C ARG A 45 -0.65 -11.89 7.54
N TYR A 46 -0.49 -12.69 6.49
CA TYR A 46 -1.60 -13.39 5.83
C TYR A 46 -1.85 -14.76 6.45
N PRO A 47 -3.02 -15.39 6.20
CA PRO A 47 -3.36 -16.72 6.74
C PRO A 47 -2.42 -17.84 6.30
N ASP A 48 -1.66 -17.64 5.22
CA ASP A 48 -0.61 -18.55 4.75
C ASP A 48 0.65 -18.54 5.64
N GLY A 49 0.69 -17.65 6.64
CA GLY A 49 1.80 -17.50 7.56
C GLY A 49 2.91 -16.57 7.07
N ASN A 50 2.78 -15.96 5.89
CA ASN A 50 3.78 -15.04 5.33
C ASN A 50 3.41 -13.58 5.57
N ASP A 51 4.42 -12.72 5.60
CA ASP A 51 4.27 -11.27 5.75
C ASP A 51 4.36 -10.57 4.39
N TYR A 52 3.40 -9.71 4.09
CA TYR A 52 3.31 -9.01 2.81
C TYR A 52 3.21 -7.50 3.00
N ALA A 53 3.80 -6.76 2.05
CA ALA A 53 3.60 -5.33 1.96
C ALA A 53 2.16 -5.04 1.51
N CYS A 54 1.53 -4.06 2.15
CA CYS A 54 0.20 -3.62 1.78
C CYS A 54 0.29 -2.26 1.09
N ASN A 55 -0.09 -2.18 -0.18
CA ASN A 55 -0.01 -0.95 -0.99
C ASN A 55 -0.72 0.23 -0.32
N GLY A 56 -1.83 -0.04 0.39
CA GLY A 56 -2.55 0.99 1.15
C GLY A 56 -1.75 1.55 2.33
N ARG A 57 -0.96 0.72 3.00
CA ARG A 57 -0.09 1.15 4.10
C ARG A 57 1.12 1.93 3.59
N ILE A 58 1.66 1.55 2.42
CA ILE A 58 2.73 2.29 1.76
C ILE A 58 2.25 3.71 1.42
N VAL A 59 1.13 3.85 0.74
CA VAL A 59 0.61 5.18 0.36
C VAL A 59 0.26 6.02 1.60
N ARG A 60 -0.36 5.42 2.63
CA ARG A 60 -0.61 6.14 3.88
C ARG A 60 0.68 6.59 4.56
N PHE A 61 1.74 5.79 4.55
CA PHE A 61 3.04 6.20 5.10
C PHE A 61 3.64 7.38 4.32
N LEU A 62 3.59 7.35 2.99
CA LEU A 62 4.08 8.44 2.15
C LEU A 62 3.34 9.76 2.41
N VAL A 63 2.02 9.70 2.61
CA VAL A 63 1.20 10.88 2.89
C VAL A 63 1.35 11.35 4.34
N GLU A 64 1.08 10.46 5.31
CA GLU A 64 0.94 10.81 6.73
C GLU A 64 2.30 11.01 7.42
N VAL A 65 3.34 10.28 7.00
CA VAL A 65 4.67 10.32 7.63
C VAL A 65 5.68 11.11 6.80
N CYS A 66 5.61 11.03 5.47
CA CYS A 66 6.55 11.72 4.59
C CYS A 66 6.01 13.04 4.03
N GLY A 67 4.72 13.33 4.18
CA GLY A 67 4.11 14.62 3.81
C GLY A 67 3.86 14.79 2.32
N HIS A 68 3.88 13.70 1.53
CA HIS A 68 3.61 13.75 0.09
C HIS A 68 2.11 13.90 -0.21
N SER A 69 1.78 14.36 -1.42
CA SER A 69 0.39 14.30 -1.87
C SER A 69 -0.05 12.86 -2.13
N TYR A 70 -1.35 12.60 -2.03
CA TYR A 70 -1.92 11.28 -2.27
C TYR A 70 -1.67 10.84 -3.72
N GLU A 71 -1.92 11.73 -4.69
CA GLU A 71 -1.78 11.46 -6.11
C GLU A 71 -0.32 11.09 -6.47
N GLU A 72 0.65 11.89 -6.02
CA GLU A 72 2.07 11.61 -6.27
C GLU A 72 2.53 10.32 -5.60
N SER A 73 2.01 10.02 -4.40
CA SER A 73 2.33 8.79 -3.67
C SER A 73 1.84 7.54 -4.40
N VAL A 74 0.65 7.61 -5.02
CA VAL A 74 0.11 6.50 -5.82
C VAL A 74 0.91 6.30 -7.09
N GLU A 75 1.22 7.37 -7.82
CA GLU A 75 2.02 7.31 -9.05
C GLU A 75 3.42 6.76 -8.77
N ALA A 76 4.10 7.26 -7.73
CA ALA A 76 5.43 6.79 -7.34
C ALA A 76 5.43 5.31 -6.92
N LEU A 77 4.41 4.85 -6.18
CA LEU A 77 4.29 3.44 -5.80
C LEU A 77 4.15 2.53 -7.03
N VAL A 78 3.32 2.93 -8.01
CA VAL A 78 3.16 2.17 -9.26
C VAL A 78 4.48 2.10 -10.02
N GLU A 79 5.18 3.23 -10.18
CA GLU A 79 6.49 3.28 -10.85
C GLU A 79 7.53 2.41 -10.12
N HIS A 80 7.57 2.46 -8.78
CA HIS A 80 8.48 1.67 -7.95
C HIS A 80 8.26 0.17 -8.14
N ILE A 81 7.02 -0.30 -8.03
CA ILE A 81 6.68 -1.72 -8.24
C ILE A 81 7.05 -2.16 -9.66
N GLN A 82 6.80 -1.32 -10.67
CA GLN A 82 7.16 -1.63 -12.07
C GLN A 82 8.66 -1.72 -12.29
N SER A 83 9.46 -0.96 -11.54
CA SER A 83 10.92 -0.93 -11.65
C SER A 83 11.61 -2.15 -11.01
N GLN A 84 10.92 -2.88 -10.13
CA GLN A 84 11.51 -4.01 -9.41
C GLN A 84 11.56 -5.28 -10.31
N PRO A 85 12.75 -5.90 -10.47
CA PRO A 85 12.93 -7.05 -11.36
C PRO A 85 12.17 -8.32 -10.93
N TYR A 86 11.85 -8.43 -9.63
CA TYR A 86 11.14 -9.56 -9.03
C TYR A 86 9.83 -9.17 -8.35
N ALA A 87 9.29 -7.97 -8.62
CA ALA A 87 8.00 -7.60 -8.07
C ALA A 87 6.97 -8.66 -8.44
N TYR A 88 6.27 -9.17 -7.44
CA TYR A 88 5.11 -10.03 -7.64
C TYR A 88 4.10 -9.25 -8.49
N ARG A 89 4.02 -9.59 -9.77
CA ARG A 89 2.99 -9.06 -10.66
C ARG A 89 1.75 -9.86 -10.35
N ALA A 90 0.95 -9.35 -9.43
CA ALA A 90 -0.35 -9.92 -9.13
C ALA A 90 -1.07 -10.17 -10.45
N SER A 91 -1.63 -11.36 -10.61
CA SER A 91 -2.56 -11.64 -11.70
C SER A 91 -3.96 -11.42 -11.15
N PRO A 92 -4.54 -10.22 -11.28
CA PRO A 92 -5.79 -9.91 -10.61
C PRO A 92 -6.86 -10.84 -11.17
N ASP A 93 -7.49 -11.59 -10.28
CA ASP A 93 -8.55 -12.53 -10.58
C ASP A 93 -9.67 -12.24 -9.59
N VAL A 94 -10.80 -11.76 -10.12
CA VAL A 94 -11.89 -11.23 -9.30
C VAL A 94 -12.38 -12.24 -8.26
N GLU A 95 -12.39 -13.53 -8.60
CA GLU A 95 -12.93 -14.58 -7.74
C GLU A 95 -11.90 -15.03 -6.69
N ALA A 96 -10.63 -15.17 -7.08
CA ALA A 96 -9.53 -15.48 -6.19
C ALA A 96 -9.25 -14.33 -5.21
N ASP A 97 -9.25 -13.09 -5.69
CA ASP A 97 -9.01 -11.89 -4.91
C ASP A 97 -10.15 -11.66 -3.91
N ALA A 98 -11.41 -11.78 -4.34
CA ALA A 98 -12.56 -11.68 -3.42
C ALA A 98 -12.53 -12.78 -2.35
N LYS A 99 -12.13 -14.00 -2.72
CA LYS A 99 -11.98 -15.12 -1.76
C LYS A 99 -10.85 -14.85 -0.77
N ALA A 100 -9.71 -14.33 -1.22
CA ALA A 100 -8.57 -13.99 -0.37
C ALA A 100 -8.91 -12.85 0.60
N ILE A 101 -9.58 -11.80 0.11
CA ILE A 101 -10.04 -10.67 0.93
C ILE A 101 -10.98 -11.16 2.02
N ARG A 102 -11.96 -12.00 1.66
CA ARG A 102 -12.94 -12.55 2.61
C ARG A 102 -12.33 -13.55 3.58
N ALA A 103 -11.30 -14.29 3.17
CA ALA A 103 -10.68 -15.34 3.97
C ALA A 103 -9.74 -14.80 5.06
N GLY A 104 -9.19 -13.58 4.91
CA GLY A 104 -8.27 -13.08 5.92
C GLY A 104 -7.63 -11.74 5.66
N ALA A 105 -8.19 -10.87 4.80
CA ALA A 105 -7.70 -9.50 4.77
C ALA A 105 -7.99 -8.84 6.14
N PRO A 106 -6.97 -8.33 6.85
CA PRO A 106 -7.17 -7.69 8.14
C PRO A 106 -7.99 -6.41 8.01
N ASN A 107 -7.97 -5.78 6.83
CA ASN A 107 -8.78 -4.61 6.50
C ASN A 107 -9.23 -4.67 5.04
N ILE A 108 -10.54 -4.73 4.81
CA ILE A 108 -11.15 -4.84 3.48
C ILE A 108 -10.86 -3.61 2.59
N ILE A 109 -10.70 -2.42 3.19
CA ILE A 109 -10.40 -1.18 2.46
C ILE A 109 -8.96 -1.22 1.94
N GLU A 110 -8.01 -1.63 2.77
CA GLU A 110 -6.60 -1.79 2.40
C GLU A 110 -6.41 -2.83 1.29
N ALA A 111 -7.18 -3.91 1.34
CA ALA A 111 -7.12 -4.96 0.33
C ALA A 111 -7.73 -4.52 -1.01
N LEU A 112 -8.87 -3.82 -1.01
CA LEU A 112 -9.45 -3.22 -2.22
C LEU A 112 -8.54 -2.15 -2.84
N PHE A 113 -7.84 -1.37 -2.01
CA PHE A 113 -6.84 -0.42 -2.50
C PHE A 113 -5.64 -1.13 -3.13
N SER A 114 -5.18 -2.22 -2.53
CA SER A 114 -4.06 -2.98 -3.09
C SER A 114 -4.40 -3.57 -4.46
N LEU A 115 -5.62 -4.10 -4.61
CA LEU A 115 -6.16 -4.54 -5.90
C LEU A 115 -6.15 -3.43 -6.97
N LYS A 116 -6.47 -2.18 -6.58
CA LYS A 116 -6.43 -1.02 -7.48
C LYS A 116 -5.00 -0.77 -7.98
N VAL A 117 -4.02 -0.76 -7.08
CA VAL A 117 -2.61 -0.54 -7.45
C VAL A 117 -2.11 -1.65 -8.37
N ASP A 118 -2.44 -2.90 -8.07
CA ASP A 118 -2.04 -4.06 -8.88
C ASP A 118 -2.58 -3.98 -10.31
N ARG A 119 -3.83 -3.50 -10.48
CA ARG A 119 -4.42 -3.25 -11.80
C ARG A 119 -3.73 -2.11 -12.55
N LEU A 120 -3.41 -1.01 -11.86
CA LEU A 120 -2.66 0.11 -12.46
C LEU A 120 -1.29 -0.33 -12.96
N VAL A 121 -0.58 -1.15 -12.17
CA VAL A 121 0.72 -1.72 -12.53
C VAL A 121 0.62 -2.59 -13.79
N ARG A 122 -0.45 -3.40 -13.94
CA ARG A 122 -0.58 -4.40 -15.01
C ARG A 122 -1.11 -3.83 -16.34
N GLU A 123 -2.09 -2.94 -16.31
CA GLU A 123 -2.85 -2.55 -17.52
C GLU A 123 -2.64 -1.09 -17.94
N GLY A 124 -1.95 -0.26 -17.13
CA GLY A 124 -1.86 1.18 -17.38
C GLY A 124 -3.24 1.86 -17.38
N ASP A 125 -4.23 1.22 -16.77
CA ASP A 125 -5.64 1.54 -16.96
C ASP A 125 -6.07 2.73 -16.10
N LYS A 126 -6.20 3.89 -16.76
CA LYS A 126 -6.66 5.15 -16.13
C LYS A 126 -8.10 5.07 -15.60
N MET A 127 -8.93 4.11 -16.04
CA MET A 127 -10.31 3.97 -15.58
C MET A 127 -10.43 3.32 -14.18
N ALA A 128 -9.48 2.46 -13.79
CA ALA A 128 -9.43 1.86 -12.46
C ALA A 128 -9.27 2.92 -11.34
N THR A 129 -8.63 4.04 -11.67
CA THR A 129 -8.39 5.17 -10.76
C THR A 129 -9.68 5.86 -10.32
N ASP A 130 -10.60 6.05 -11.26
CA ASP A 130 -11.80 6.89 -11.07
C ASP A 130 -12.96 6.10 -10.43
N TYR A 131 -13.16 4.84 -10.82
CA TYR A 131 -14.25 4.02 -10.28
C TYR A 131 -14.03 3.64 -8.80
N SER A 132 -12.82 3.21 -8.46
CA SER A 132 -12.47 2.78 -7.10
C SER A 132 -12.48 3.94 -6.10
N TRP A 133 -12.15 5.16 -6.53
CA TRP A 133 -12.25 6.37 -5.71
C TRP A 133 -13.70 6.74 -5.42
N ARG A 134 -14.58 6.59 -6.41
CA ARG A 134 -16.03 6.80 -6.22
C ARG A 134 -16.63 5.78 -5.25
N VAL A 135 -16.24 4.51 -5.34
CA VAL A 135 -16.68 3.46 -4.39
C VAL A 135 -16.14 3.72 -2.98
N THR A 136 -14.86 4.06 -2.85
CA THR A 136 -14.24 4.38 -1.55
C THR A 136 -14.92 5.58 -0.88
N ARG A 137 -15.21 6.65 -1.64
CA ARG A 137 -15.96 7.81 -1.13
C ARG A 137 -17.37 7.44 -0.67
N VAL A 138 -18.08 6.59 -1.40
CA VAL A 138 -19.42 6.13 -1.01
C VAL A 138 -19.35 5.32 0.28
N LEU A 139 -18.39 4.39 0.41
CA LEU A 139 -18.19 3.57 1.61
C LEU A 139 -17.81 4.41 2.84
N MET A 140 -16.96 5.43 2.67
CA MET A 140 -16.62 6.37 3.75
C MET A 140 -17.81 7.23 4.20
N GLN A 141 -18.79 7.46 3.31
CA GLN A 141 -20.01 8.19 3.62
C GLN A 141 -21.11 7.31 4.23
N THR A 142 -20.99 5.98 4.19
CA THR A 142 -22.04 5.05 4.68
C THR A 142 -21.90 4.63 6.14
N HIS A 143 -20.94 5.19 6.89
CA HIS A 143 -20.71 4.89 8.31
C HIS A 143 -21.83 5.34 9.28
N SER A 144 -22.97 5.80 8.78
CA SER A 144 -24.10 6.28 9.60
C SER A 144 -25.32 5.35 9.62
N ASP A 145 -25.35 4.27 8.84
CA ASP A 145 -26.51 3.39 8.83
C ASP A 145 -26.35 2.24 9.85
N PRO A 146 -27.32 2.06 10.77
CA PRO A 146 -27.27 0.99 11.74
C PRO A 146 -27.32 -0.35 11.01
N LYS A 147 -26.49 -1.30 11.45
CA LYS A 147 -26.56 -2.68 10.98
C LYS A 147 -27.96 -3.19 11.29
N PHE A 148 -28.74 -3.50 10.25
CA PHE A 148 -30.02 -4.18 10.40
C PHE A 148 -29.81 -5.55 11.08
N PRO A 149 -30.79 -5.99 11.90
CA PRO A 149 -30.68 -7.16 12.76
C PRO A 149 -30.46 -8.48 12.02
#